data_AF-A0A351KTK7-F1
#
_entry.id   AF-A0A351KTK7-F1
#
_cell.length_a   1.000
_cell.length_b   1.000
_cell.length_c   1.000
_cell.angle_alpha   90.00
_cell.angle_beta   90.00
_cell.angle_gamma   90.00
#
_symmetry.space_group_name_H-M   'P 1'
#
loop_
_entity.id
_entity.type
_entity.pdbx_description
1 polymer ?
#
loop_
_entity_poly.entity_id
_entity_poly.type
_entity_poly.pdbx_seq_one_letter_code
_entity_poly.pdbx_strand_id
1 'polypeptide(L)' 'MYCRHCGHEVKDKAVICSNCGTPIHDSVEPVERETSGWSWFTMFVTIGVVMLLLLIAIIAGL' A
#
# COMPACT_ATOMS: atom_id res chain seq x y z
N MET A 1 11.84 -22.93 10.06
CA MET A 1 13.17 -22.33 10.35
C MET A 1 13.66 -22.70 11.77
N TYR A 2 14.87 -22.30 12.20
CA TYR A 2 15.37 -22.54 13.58
C TYR A 2 15.69 -21.23 14.30
N CYS A 3 15.43 -21.16 15.61
CA CYS A 3 15.75 -20.02 16.45
C CYS A 3 17.27 -19.84 16.59
N ARG A 4 17.78 -18.64 16.27
CA ARG A 4 19.23 -18.33 16.41
C ARG A 4 19.72 -18.21 17.85
N HIS A 5 18.82 -18.10 18.82
CA HIS A 5 19.17 -18.04 20.24
C HIS A 5 19.22 -19.45 20.85
N CYS A 6 18.14 -20.23 20.77
CA CYS A 6 18.06 -21.52 21.46
C CYS A 6 18.16 -22.76 20.55
N GLY A 7 18.16 -22.59 19.23
CA GLY A 7 18.22 -23.71 18.28
C GLY A 7 16.91 -24.49 18.12
N HIS A 8 15.82 -24.09 18.78
CA HIS A 8 14.52 -24.75 18.63
C HIS A 8 13.91 -24.51 17.24
N GLU A 9 13.14 -25.47 16.75
CA GLU A 9 12.38 -25.31 15.50
C GLU A 9 11.32 -24.22 15.67
N VAL A 10 11.25 -23.30 14.70
CA VAL A 10 10.28 -22.21 14.69
C VAL A 10 9.53 -22.22 13.36
N LYS A 11 8.21 -22.05 13.44
CA LYS A 11 7.31 -21.94 12.28
C LYS A 11 7.62 -20.66 11.51
N ASP A 12 7.57 -20.72 10.17
CA ASP A 12 8.00 -19.62 9.27
C ASP A 12 7.14 -18.34 9.33
N LYS A 13 6.11 -18.29 10.20
CA LYS A 13 5.26 -17.12 10.45
C LYS A 13 5.27 -16.68 11.92
N ALA A 14 6.13 -17.28 12.74
CA ALA A 14 6.15 -17.00 14.16
C ALA A 14 7.05 -15.80 14.45
N VAL A 15 6.43 -14.72 14.93
CA VAL A 15 7.13 -13.48 15.32
C VAL A 15 7.99 -13.67 16.58
N ILE A 16 7.69 -14.68 17.40
CA ILE A 16 8.38 -14.96 18.67
C ILE A 16 8.61 -16.47 18.79
N CYS A 17 9.79 -16.87 19.27
CA CYS A 17 10.09 -18.26 19.56
C CYS A 17 9.24 -18.75 20.74
N SER A 18 8.44 -19.80 20.52
CA SER A 18 7.58 -20.41 21.55
C SER A 18 8.36 -21.10 22.68
N ASN A 19 9.66 -21.35 22.49
CA ASN A 19 10.49 -22.02 23.48
C ASN A 19 11.26 -21.06 24.39
N CYS A 20 11.89 -20.02 23.83
CA CYS A 20 12.74 -19.09 24.59
C CYS A 20 12.22 -17.65 24.67
N GLY A 21 11.13 -17.32 23.97
CA GLY A 21 10.55 -15.96 23.96
C GLY A 21 11.34 -14.91 23.18
N THR A 22 12.45 -15.29 22.52
CA THR A 22 13.20 -14.35 21.68
C THR A 22 12.42 -14.03 20.40
N PRO A 23 12.32 -12.74 20.00
CA PRO A 23 11.66 -12.36 18.76
C PRO A 23 12.41 -12.96 17.57
N ILE A 24 11.66 -13.56 16.63
CA ILE A 24 12.22 -13.98 15.36
C ILE A 24 11.85 -12.91 14.34
N HIS A 25 12.86 -12.15 13.94
CA HIS A 25 12.72 -11.18 12.85
C HIS A 25 12.67 -11.93 11.53
N ASP A 26 11.46 -12.37 11.18
CA ASP A 26 11.12 -12.66 9.80
C ASP A 26 10.74 -11.34 9.17
N SER A 27 11.51 -10.93 8.16
CA SER A 27 11.12 -9.85 7.27
C SER A 27 9.83 -10.27 6.57
N VAL A 28 8.70 -10.00 7.22
CA VAL A 28 7.37 -10.02 6.60
C VAL A 28 7.53 -9.20 5.32
N GLU A 29 7.35 -9.85 4.18
CA GLU A 29 7.51 -9.22 2.88
C GLU A 29 6.72 -7.91 2.85
N PRO A 30 7.28 -6.86 2.28
CA PRO A 30 6.66 -5.56 2.29
C PRO A 30 5.27 -5.70 1.68
N VAL A 31 4.26 -5.39 2.50
CA VAL A 31 2.88 -5.11 2.07
C VAL A 31 2.95 -4.40 0.73
N GLU A 32 2.38 -5.06 -0.29
CA GLU A 32 2.25 -4.54 -1.64
C GLU A 32 1.81 -3.08 -1.53
N ARG A 33 2.72 -2.17 -1.86
CA ARG A 33 2.41 -0.75 -1.92
C ARG A 33 1.41 -0.60 -3.05
N GLU A 34 0.15 -0.48 -2.68
CA GLU A 34 -0.88 0.09 -3.52
C GLU A 34 -0.29 1.41 -4.07
N THR A 35 -0.02 1.35 -5.36
CA THR A 35 0.64 2.40 -6.12
C THR A 35 -0.18 3.66 -5.97
N SER A 36 0.53 4.74 -5.63
CA SER A 36 0.19 6.12 -5.96
C SER A 36 -1.25 6.32 -6.43
N GLY A 37 -2.10 6.79 -5.53
CA GLY A 37 -3.44 7.33 -5.80
C GLY A 37 -3.42 8.57 -6.71
N TRP A 38 -2.60 8.59 -7.76
CA TRP A 38 -2.92 9.29 -8.99
C TRP A 38 -3.69 8.33 -9.88
N SER A 39 -4.89 8.00 -9.40
CA SER A 39 -5.86 7.24 -10.16
C SER A 39 -6.02 7.94 -11.51
N TRP A 40 -5.79 7.25 -12.61
CA TRP A 40 -6.12 7.76 -13.94
C TRP A 40 -7.57 8.31 -13.95
N PHE A 41 -8.43 7.77 -13.10
CA PHE A 41 -9.76 8.31 -12.85
C PHE A 41 -9.78 9.75 -12.32
N THR A 42 -8.89 10.16 -11.40
CA THR A 42 -8.79 11.57 -10.95
C THR A 42 -8.32 12.48 -12.09
N MET A 43 -7.48 11.98 -12.99
CA MET A 43 -7.07 12.72 -14.18
C MET A 43 -8.25 12.91 -15.15
N PHE A 44 -9.05 11.88 -15.42
CA PHE A 44 -10.20 11.99 -16.31
C PHE A 44 -11.33 12.87 -15.74
N VAL A 45 -11.61 12.75 -14.44
CA VAL A 45 -12.66 13.55 -13.79
C VAL A 45 -12.30 15.03 -13.82
N THR A 46 -11.05 15.39 -13.51
CA THR A 46 -10.61 16.79 -13.52
C THR A 46 -10.63 17.39 -14.93
N ILE A 47 -10.17 16.67 -15.95
CA ILE A 47 -10.23 17.13 -17.36
C ILE A 47 -11.68 17.35 -17.80
N GLY A 48 -12.59 16.41 -17.48
CA GLY A 48 -14.00 16.54 -17.82
C GLY A 48 -14.67 17.76 -17.17
N VAL A 49 -14.38 18.01 -15.89
CA VAL A 49 -14.91 19.18 -15.16
C VAL A 49 -14.38 20.49 -15.76
N VAL A 50 -13.09 20.59 -16.07
CA VAL A 50 -12.51 21.80 -16.67
C VAL A 50 -13.09 22.05 -18.06
N MET A 51 -13.20 21.02 -18.90
CA MET A 51 -13.81 21.15 -20.23
C MET A 51 -15.28 21.60 -20.14
N LEU A 52 -16.05 21.05 -19.20
CA LEU A 52 -17.44 21.46 -18.98
C LEU A 52 -17.54 22.93 -18.55
N LEU A 53 -16.70 23.39 -17.63
CA LEU A 53 -16.71 24.78 -17.16
C LEU A 53 -16.33 25.77 -18.28
N LEU A 54 -15.35 25.41 -19.13
CA LEU A 54 -14.98 26.22 -20.29
C LEU A 54 -16.13 26.32 -21.30
N LEU A 55 -16.83 25.21 -21.58
CA LEU A 55 -18.00 25.23 -22.45
C LEU A 55 -19.13 26.11 -21.90
N ILE A 56 -19.38 26.05 -20.59
CA ILE A 56 -20.40 26.89 -19.94
C ILE A 56 -20.02 28.38 -20.05
N ALA A 57 -18.76 28.74 -19.83
CA ALA A 57 -18.30 30.13 -19.95
C ALA A 57 -18.49 30.69 -21.37
N ILE A 58 -18.16 29.89 -22.40
CA ILE A 58 -18.35 30.26 -23.81
C ILE A 58 -19.83 30.46 -24.14
N ILE A 59 -20.71 29.57 -23.67
CA ILE A 59 -22.16 29.66 -23.92
C ILE A 59 -22.77 30.86 -23.18
N ALA A 60 -22.30 31.15 -21.97
CA ALA A 60 -22.72 32.32 -21.20
C ALA A 60 -22.20 33.65 -21.76
N GLY A 61 -21.30 33.62 -22.75
CA GLY A 61 -20.72 34.81 -23.36
C GLY A 61 -19.81 35.60 -22.40
N LEU A 62 -19.21 34.91 -21.43
CA LEU A 62 -18.25 35.48 -20.47
C LEU A 62 -16.87 35.69 -21.10
#